data_AF-A0AA87BBI5-F1
#
_entry.id   AF-A0AA87BBI5-F1
#
_cell.length_a   1.000
_cell.length_b   1.000
_cell.length_c   1.000
_cell.angle_alpha   90.00
_cell.angle_beta   90.00
_cell.angle_gamma   90.00
#
_symmetry.space_group_name_H-M   'P 1'
#
loop_
_entity.id
_entity.type
_entity.pdbx_description
1 polymer ?
#
loop_
_entity_poly.entity_id
_entity_poly.type
_entity_poly.pdbx_seq_one_letter_code
_entity_poly.pdbx_strand_id
1 'polypeptide(L)'
;MSYSIQEFQERNLDLFNQVRDIENKRKYLDEISKAVKGKLLDAMLEAEIKSIDNDFIKVMVTNPSESVSIDLKEFQKKEPVAYAELLEDYPKVTRRSESLRITLK
;
A
#
# COMPACT_ATOMS: atom_id res chain seq x y z
N MET A 1 -16.56 -23.76 21.63
CA MET A 1 -15.41 -24.56 22.12
C MET A 1 -14.19 -23.67 22.04
N SER A 2 -13.55 -23.36 23.17
CA SER A 2 -12.31 -22.57 23.17
C SER A 2 -11.16 -23.52 22.89
N TYR A 3 -10.56 -23.41 21.71
CA TYR A 3 -9.32 -24.13 21.40
C TYR A 3 -8.17 -23.49 22.20
N SER A 4 -7.22 -24.29 22.68
CA SER A 4 -5.97 -23.74 23.18
C SER A 4 -5.19 -23.11 22.01
N ILE A 5 -4.37 -22.11 22.31
CA ILE A 5 -3.56 -21.40 21.29
C ILE A 5 -2.68 -22.40 20.50
N GLN A 6 -2.20 -23.45 21.17
CA GLN A 6 -1.38 -24.49 20.57
C GLN A 6 -2.16 -25.35 19.57
N GLU A 7 -3.37 -25.80 19.92
CA GLU A 7 -4.22 -26.57 18.99
C GLU A 7 -4.66 -25.74 17.78
N PHE A 8 -4.88 -24.44 17.97
CA PHE A 8 -5.18 -23.53 16.86
C PHE A 8 -3.96 -23.35 15.95
N GLN A 9 -2.76 -23.25 16.51
CA GLN A 9 -1.53 -23.14 15.73
C GLN A 9 -1.30 -24.40 14.89
N GLU A 10 -1.35 -25.58 15.51
CA GLU A 10 -1.10 -26.86 14.84
C GLU A 10 -2.08 -27.13 13.70
N ARG A 11 -3.37 -26.82 13.91
CA ARG A 11 -4.41 -26.99 12.88
C ARG A 11 -4.26 -26.05 11.69
N ASN A 12 -3.67 -24.87 11.90
CA ASN A 12 -3.54 -23.83 10.88
C ASN A 12 -2.09 -23.65 10.40
N LEU A 13 -1.17 -24.56 10.73
CA LEU A 13 0.23 -24.54 10.27
C LEU A 13 0.33 -24.43 8.75
N ASP A 14 -0.52 -25.17 8.03
CA ASP A 14 -0.57 -25.15 6.58
C ASP A 14 -0.95 -23.74 6.06
N LEU A 15 -1.97 -23.11 6.65
CA LEU A 15 -2.37 -21.74 6.31
C LEU A 15 -1.26 -20.72 6.58
N PHE A 16 -0.52 -20.87 7.69
CA PHE A 16 0.61 -19.99 7.98
C PHE A 16 1.75 -20.15 6.97
N ASN A 17 2.06 -21.38 6.55
CA ASN A 17 3.06 -21.63 5.51
C ASN A 17 2.62 -21.07 4.15
N GLN A 18 1.36 -21.29 3.76
CA GLN A 18 0.81 -20.73 2.52
C GLN A 18 0.91 -19.20 2.50
N VAL A 19 0.51 -18.54 3.59
CA VAL A 19 0.61 -17.08 3.72
C VAL A 19 2.06 -16.60 3.59
N ARG A 20 3.00 -17.28 4.26
CA ARG A 20 4.42 -16.94 4.18
C ARG A 20 4.94 -17.03 2.74
N ASP A 21 4.60 -18.10 2.05
CA ASP A 21 5.08 -18.33 0.68
C ASP A 21 4.46 -17.33 -0.31
N ILE A 22 3.18 -16.99 -0.13
CA ILE A 22 2.50 -15.94 -0.91
C ILE A 22 3.18 -14.59 -0.71
N GLU A 23 3.45 -14.20 0.53
CA GLU A 23 4.09 -12.92 0.83
C GLU A 23 5.53 -12.85 0.31
N ASN A 24 6.28 -13.95 0.36
CA ASN A 24 7.62 -14.01 -0.24
C ASN A 24 7.58 -13.88 -1.76
N LYS A 25 6.66 -14.58 -2.43
CA LYS A 25 6.45 -14.45 -3.89
C LYS A 25 6.03 -13.03 -4.26
N ARG A 26 5.17 -12.41 -3.47
CA ARG A 26 4.72 -11.03 -3.69
C ARG A 26 5.88 -10.04 -3.62
N LYS A 27 6.76 -10.15 -2.62
CA LYS A 27 7.98 -9.33 -2.54
C LYS A 27 8.86 -9.49 -3.78
N TYR A 28 9.10 -10.73 -4.20
CA TYR A 28 9.89 -11.02 -5.39
C TYR A 28 9.25 -10.43 -6.67
N LEU A 29 7.94 -10.58 -6.84
CA LEU A 29 7.20 -10.00 -7.97
C LEU A 29 7.21 -8.47 -7.94
N ASP A 30 7.13 -7.85 -6.77
CA ASP A 30 7.21 -6.39 -6.61
C ASP A 30 8.60 -5.86 -7.00
N GLU A 31 9.67 -6.58 -6.66
CA GLU A 31 11.04 -6.22 -7.08
C GLU A 31 11.21 -6.30 -8.59
N ILE A 32 10.74 -7.39 -9.22
CA ILE A 32 10.75 -7.52 -10.69
C ILE A 32 9.90 -6.42 -11.32
N SER A 33 8.71 -6.15 -10.79
CA SER A 33 7.82 -5.11 -11.32
C SER A 33 8.50 -3.75 -11.30
N LYS A 34 9.20 -3.40 -10.21
CA LYS A 34 9.98 -2.16 -10.12
C LYS A 34 11.11 -2.13 -11.13
N ALA A 35 11.87 -3.20 -11.28
CA ALA A 35 12.97 -3.27 -12.23
C ALA A 35 12.49 -3.13 -13.69
N VAL A 36 11.40 -3.79 -14.07
CA VAL A 36 10.81 -3.71 -15.42
C VAL A 36 10.22 -2.33 -15.68
N LYS A 37 9.50 -1.74 -14.71
CA LYS A 37 8.97 -0.37 -14.83
C LYS A 37 10.08 0.67 -14.93
N GLY A 38 11.19 0.50 -14.20
CA GLY A 38 12.36 1.36 -14.30
C GLY A 38 12.97 1.31 -15.70
N LYS A 39 13.26 0.10 -16.21
CA LYS A 39 13.76 -0.08 -17.59
C LYS A 39 12.82 0.51 -18.64
N LEU A 40 11.51 0.36 -18.44
CA LEU A 40 10.51 0.93 -19.35
C LEU A 40 10.51 2.46 -19.30
N LEU A 41 10.62 3.04 -18.10
CA LEU A 41 10.74 4.49 -17.92
C LEU A 41 12.00 5.02 -18.62
N ASP A 42 13.15 4.39 -18.41
CA ASP A 42 14.42 4.77 -19.03
C ASP A 42 14.30 4.73 -20.56
N ALA A 43 13.75 3.64 -21.12
CA ALA A 43 13.53 3.50 -22.57
C ALA A 43 12.53 4.54 -23.13
N MET A 44 11.48 4.90 -22.38
CA MET A 44 10.53 5.94 -22.78
C MET A 44 11.14 7.33 -22.73
N LEU A 45 12.02 7.61 -21.77
CA LEU A 45 12.76 8.86 -21.66
C LEU A 45 13.80 9.00 -22.78
N GLU A 46 14.56 7.93 -23.08
CA GLU A 46 15.54 7.91 -24.19
C GLU A 46 14.87 8.12 -25.56
N ALA A 47 13.66 7.61 -25.73
CA ALA A 47 12.89 7.75 -26.97
C ALA A 47 12.02 9.02 -27.02
N GLU A 48 12.02 9.87 -25.99
CA GLU A 48 11.16 11.06 -25.83
C GLU A 48 9.65 10.78 -25.97
N ILE A 49 9.20 9.55 -25.68
CA ILE A 49 7.81 9.13 -25.86
C ILE A 49 7.02 9.46 -24.59
N LYS A 50 6.10 10.43 -24.70
CA LYS A 50 5.25 10.88 -23.57
C LYS A 50 4.16 9.89 -23.19
N SER A 51 3.65 9.12 -24.15
CA SER A 51 2.61 8.13 -23.93
C SER A 51 2.65 7.02 -24.97
N ILE A 52 2.52 5.78 -24.53
CA ILE A 52 2.30 4.62 -25.39
C ILE A 52 0.95 4.03 -25.00
N ASP A 53 0.08 3.86 -25.99
CA ASP A 53 -1.19 3.15 -25.85
C ASP A 53 -1.15 1.99 -26.84
N ASN A 54 -1.05 0.76 -26.34
CA ASN A 54 -1.10 -0.45 -27.14
C ASN A 54 -2.16 -1.41 -26.59
N ASP A 55 -2.45 -2.49 -27.32
CA ASP A 55 -3.52 -3.44 -26.94
C ASP A 55 -3.31 -4.12 -25.57
N PHE A 56 -2.11 -4.01 -24.97
CA PHE A 56 -1.76 -4.65 -23.72
C PHE A 56 -1.66 -3.68 -22.54
N ILE A 57 -1.14 -2.47 -22.75
CA ILE A 57 -0.79 -1.52 -21.68
C ILE A 57 -0.85 -0.08 -22.21
N LYS A 58 -1.49 0.79 -21.43
CA LYS A 58 -1.39 2.24 -21.54
C LYS A 58 -0.38 2.77 -20.52
N VAL A 59 0.68 3.42 -20.99
CA VAL A 59 1.75 3.98 -20.16
C VAL A 59 1.91 5.47 -20.46
N MET A 60 1.89 6.29 -19.41
CA MET A 60 2.12 7.73 -19.48
C MET A 60 3.28 8.10 -18.56
N VAL A 61 4.23 8.87 -19.08
CA VAL A 61 5.32 9.41 -18.29
C VAL A 61 4.82 10.70 -17.63
N THR A 62 4.65 10.68 -16.32
CA THR A 62 4.32 11.88 -15.54
C THR A 62 5.61 12.50 -15.03
N ASN A 63 5.80 13.79 -15.31
CA ASN A 63 6.94 14.54 -14.79
C ASN A 63 6.87 14.65 -13.27
N PRO A 64 8.01 14.77 -12.57
CA PRO A 64 8.01 15.03 -11.14
C PRO A 64 7.24 16.33 -10.85
N SER A 65 6.21 16.23 -10.01
CA SER A 65 5.42 17.36 -9.53
C SER A 65 5.33 17.31 -8.01
N GLU A 66 5.53 18.43 -7.36
CA GLU A 66 5.35 18.54 -5.91
C GLU A 66 3.89 18.88 -5.61
N SER A 67 3.25 18.07 -4.77
CA SER A 67 1.93 18.35 -4.22
C SER A 67 2.06 18.77 -2.76
N VAL A 68 1.48 19.91 -2.40
CA VAL A 68 1.45 20.41 -1.03
C VAL A 68 0.15 19.96 -0.38
N SER A 69 0.26 19.21 0.71
CA SER A 69 -0.88 18.77 1.52
C SER A 69 -0.67 19.12 2.98
N ILE A 70 -1.77 19.32 3.71
CA ILE A 70 -1.74 19.63 5.14
C ILE A 70 -1.33 18.38 5.92
N ASP A 71 -0.29 18.49 6.76
CA ASP A 71 0.03 17.44 7.74
C ASP A 71 -0.88 17.55 8.96
N LEU A 72 -1.95 16.75 8.95
CA LEU A 72 -2.92 16.71 10.05
C LEU A 72 -2.34 16.22 11.38
N LYS A 73 -1.26 15.43 11.38
CA LYS A 73 -0.62 14.96 12.63
C LYS A 73 0.18 16.07 13.27
N GLU A 74 0.92 16.85 12.50
CA GLU A 74 1.59 18.04 13.01
C GLU A 74 0.57 19.10 13.47
N PHE A 75 -0.49 19.31 12.68
CA PHE A 75 -1.57 20.22 13.03
C PHE A 75 -2.23 19.83 14.36
N GLN A 76 -2.57 18.56 14.56
CA GLN A 76 -3.12 18.08 15.83
C GLN A 76 -2.18 18.31 17.03
N LYS A 77 -0.86 18.20 16.84
CA LYS A 77 0.12 18.43 17.92
C LYS A 77 0.26 19.91 18.28
N LYS A 78 0.26 20.78 17.27
CA LYS A 78 0.46 22.23 17.43
C LYS A 78 -0.83 22.93 17.87
N GLU A 79 -1.97 22.52 17.32
CA GLU A 79 -3.28 23.13 17.53
C GLU A 79 -4.36 22.06 17.81
N PRO A 80 -4.34 21.43 19.00
CA PRO A 80 -5.27 20.36 19.33
C PRO A 80 -6.73 20.82 19.43
N VAL A 81 -6.97 22.09 19.82
CA VAL A 81 -8.31 22.66 19.97
C VAL A 81 -8.98 22.83 18.60
N ALA A 82 -8.31 23.49 17.66
CA ALA A 82 -8.82 23.68 16.30
C ALA A 82 -9.01 22.34 15.57
N TYR A 83 -8.15 21.35 15.84
CA TYR A 83 -8.34 20.00 15.30
C TYR A 83 -9.60 19.31 15.85
N ALA A 84 -9.94 19.51 17.13
CA ALA A 84 -11.16 18.97 17.72
C ALA A 84 -12.41 19.63 17.13
N GLU A 85 -12.40 20.95 16.97
CA GLU A 85 -13.50 21.69 16.32
C GLU A 85 -13.74 21.20 14.88
N LEU A 86 -12.68 21.01 14.09
CA LEU A 86 -12.79 20.48 12.73
C LEU A 86 -13.33 19.04 12.68
N LEU A 87 -13.03 18.22 13.69
CA LEU A 87 -13.58 16.87 13.79
C LEU A 87 -15.07 16.87 14.13
N GLU A 88 -15.53 17.84 14.92
CA GLU A 88 -16.95 18.02 15.26
C GLU A 88 -17.75 18.55 14.07
N ASP A 89 -17.21 19.54 13.36
CA ASP A 89 -17.90 20.19 12.24
C ASP A 89 -17.89 19.33 10.96
N TYR A 90 -16.81 18.58 10.71
CA TYR A 90 -16.63 17.79 9.49
C TYR A 90 -16.26 16.32 9.75
N PRO A 91 -17.11 15.56 10.46
CA PRO A 91 -16.80 14.17 10.80
C PRO A 91 -16.91 13.26 9.58
N LYS A 92 -15.77 12.74 9.13
CA LYS A 92 -15.73 11.64 8.15
C LYS A 92 -15.67 10.29 8.86
N VAL A 93 -16.82 9.64 9.02
CA VAL A 93 -16.89 8.30 9.60
C VAL A 93 -16.57 7.24 8.54
N THR A 94 -15.46 6.53 8.70
CA THR A 94 -15.12 5.37 7.86
C THR A 94 -15.32 4.09 8.66
N ARG A 95 -16.27 3.25 8.25
CA ARG A 95 -16.45 1.91 8.82
C ARG A 95 -15.43 0.97 8.18
N ARG A 96 -14.60 0.33 9.01
CA ARG A 96 -13.61 -0.65 8.54
C ARG A 96 -14.11 -2.04 8.90
N SER A 97 -13.99 -2.97 7.96
CA SER A 97 -14.25 -4.38 8.20
C SER A 97 -13.12 -4.98 9.03
N GLU A 98 -13.38 -6.15 9.63
CA GLU A 98 -12.36 -6.96 10.28
C GLU A 98 -11.21 -7.25 9.30
N SER A 99 -9.97 -7.00 9.74
CA SER A 99 -8.78 -7.17 8.91
C SER A 99 -7.70 -7.88 9.69
N LEU A 100 -7.05 -8.87 9.07
CA LEU A 100 -5.90 -9.56 9.61
C LEU A 100 -4.62 -8.81 9.24
N ARG A 101 -3.80 -8.43 10.24
CA ARG A 101 -2.46 -7.89 10.01
C ARG A 101 -1.43 -9.00 10.21
N ILE A 102 -0.69 -9.31 9.16
CA ILE A 102 0.35 -10.34 9.19
C ILE A 102 1.71 -9.64 9.10
N THR A 103 2.55 -9.87 10.10
CA THR A 103 3.94 -9.39 10.12
C THR A 103 4.85 -10.60 10.00
N LEU A 104 5.57 -10.71 8.89
CA LEU A 104 6.63 -11.69 8.74
C LEU A 104 7.81 -11.30 9.66
N LYS A 105 8.31 -12.24 10.45
CA LYS A 105 9.57 -12.11 11.17
C LYS A 105 10.73 -12.55 10.29
#